data_AF-A0A8T5S7F7-F1
#
_entry.id   AF-A0A8T5S7F7-F1
#
_cell.length_a   1.000
_cell.length_b   1.000
_cell.length_c   1.000
_cell.angle_alpha   90.00
_cell.angle_beta   90.00
_cell.angle_gamma   90.00
#
_symmetry.space_group_name_H-M   'P 1'
#
loop_
_entity.id
_entity.type
_entity.pdbx_description
1 polymer ?
#
loop_
_entity_poly.entity_id
_entity_poly.type
_entity_poly.pdbx_seq_one_letter_code
_entity_poly.pdbx_strand_id
1 'polypeptide(L)' 'MSEYISWSPIRRLMKHNGAVIVARDAVNELVDWMSRSAEKLTKTALTLTKHSKRKKVTRDDILLAIKYF' A
#
# COMPACT_ATOMS: atom_id res chain seq x y z
N MET A 1 -1.58 -11.40 8.57
CA MET A 1 -2.88 -10.81 8.18
C MET A 1 -2.80 -9.33 8.49
N SER A 2 -2.58 -8.53 7.46
CA SER A 2 -2.58 -7.05 7.52
C SER A 2 -3.75 -6.47 8.31
N GLU A 3 -3.47 -5.51 9.22
CA GLU A 3 -4.48 -4.74 9.95
C GLU A 3 -5.17 -3.67 9.10
N TYR A 4 -4.49 -3.14 8.07
CA TYR A 4 -4.91 -1.91 7.39
C TYR A 4 -5.63 -2.14 6.04
N ILE A 5 -5.32 -3.25 5.35
CA ILE A 5 -5.93 -3.61 4.06
C ILE A 5 -6.82 -4.83 4.23
N SER A 6 -8.08 -4.70 3.82
CA SER A 6 -9.07 -5.77 3.88
C SER A 6 -8.95 -6.75 2.71
N TRP A 7 -9.16 -8.04 3.01
CA TRP A 7 -9.12 -9.13 2.03
C TRP A 7 -10.21 -9.05 0.93
N SER A 8 -11.45 -8.69 1.32
CA SER A 8 -12.60 -8.73 0.41
C SER A 8 -12.49 -7.78 -0.79
N PRO A 9 -12.09 -6.49 -0.62
CA PRO A 9 -11.79 -5.61 -1.75
C PRO A 9 -10.72 -6.14 -2.70
N ILE A 10 -9.63 -6.70 -2.18
CA ILE A 10 -8.54 -7.24 -3.00
C ILE A 10 -9.03 -8.44 -3.81
N ARG A 11 -9.80 -9.35 -3.22
CA ARG A 11 -10.41 -10.44 -3.97
C ARG A 11 -11.38 -9.92 -5.05
N ARG A 12 -12.18 -8.89 -4.76
CA ARG A 12 -13.07 -8.28 -5.76
C ARG A 12 -12.29 -7.70 -6.93
N LEU A 13 -11.17 -7.03 -6.67
CA LEU A 13 -10.26 -6.53 -7.70
C LEU A 13 -9.76 -7.65 -8.60
N MET A 14 -9.29 -8.76 -8.03
CA MET A 14 -8.82 -9.92 -8.80
C MET A 14 -9.93 -10.51 -9.69
N LYS A 15 -11.14 -10.66 -9.14
CA LYS A 15 -12.31 -11.13 -9.89
C LYS A 15 -12.69 -10.17 -11.02
N HIS A 16 -12.69 -8.88 -10.75
CA HIS A 16 -13.01 -7.84 -11.72
C HIS A 16 -12.04 -7.85 -12.90
N ASN A 17 -10.77 -8.16 -12.64
CA ASN A 17 -9.72 -8.28 -13.66
C ASN A 17 -9.71 -9.65 -14.38
N GLY A 18 -10.75 -10.47 -14.21
CA GLY A 18 -10.95 -11.70 -14.98
C GLY A 18 -10.58 -13.01 -14.27
N ALA A 19 -10.17 -12.97 -13.00
CA ALA A 19 -9.93 -14.21 -12.27
C ALA A 19 -11.26 -14.95 -12.02
N VAL A 20 -11.40 -16.20 -12.50
CA VAL A 20 -12.62 -17.00 -12.31
C VAL A 20 -12.68 -17.66 -10.93
N ILE A 21 -11.54 -18.06 -10.37
CA ILE A 21 -11.41 -18.56 -9.00
C ILE A 21 -10.19 -17.90 -8.39
N VAL A 22 -10.27 -17.56 -7.10
CA VAL A 22 -9.19 -16.89 -6.39
C VAL A 22 -8.96 -17.63 -5.09
N ALA A 23 -7.76 -18.19 -4.93
CA ALA A 23 -7.33 -18.89 -3.75
C ALA A 23 -7.09 -17.92 -2.58
N ARG A 24 -7.34 -18.37 -1.34
CA ARG A 24 -7.31 -17.50 -0.16
C ARG A 24 -5.90 -17.02 0.16
N ASP A 25 -4.94 -17.92 0.06
CA ASP A 25 -3.50 -17.68 0.21
C ASP A 25 -2.98 -16.65 -0.80
N ALA A 26 -3.38 -16.72 -2.07
CA ALA A 26 -3.00 -15.73 -3.08
C ALA A 26 -3.45 -14.31 -2.70
N VAL A 27 -4.67 -14.16 -2.17
CA VAL A 27 -5.16 -12.85 -1.70
C VAL A 27 -4.42 -12.42 -0.45
N ASN A 28 -4.12 -13.34 0.47
CA ASN A 28 -3.35 -13.03 1.68
C ASN A 28 -1.96 -12.50 1.32
N GLU A 29 -1.27 -13.15 0.39
CA GLU A 29 0.06 -12.74 -0.05
C GLU A 29 0.04 -11.35 -0.67
N LEU A 30 -0.94 -11.07 -1.55
CA LEU A 30 -1.10 -9.75 -2.15
C LEU A 30 -1.42 -8.68 -1.10
N VAL A 31 -2.31 -8.97 -0.16
CA VAL A 31 -2.66 -8.08 0.95
C VAL A 31 -1.42 -7.78 1.80
N ASP A 32 -0.65 -8.80 2.18
CA ASP A 32 0.53 -8.63 3.03
C ASP A 32 1.64 -7.84 2.29
N TRP A 33 1.86 -8.09 0.99
CA TRP A 33 2.80 -7.32 0.18
C TRP A 33 2.39 -5.84 0.04
N MET A 34 1.12 -5.58 -0.24
CA MET A 34 0.60 -4.21 -0.34
C MET A 34 0.73 -3.46 0.97
N SER A 35 0.45 -4.11 2.10
CA SER A 35 0.57 -3.49 3.43
C SER A 35 2.01 -3.15 3.77
N ARG A 36 2.97 -4.04 3.49
CA ARG A 36 4.40 -3.74 3.67
C ARG A 36 4.87 -2.59 2.77
N SER A 37 4.37 -2.55 1.54
CA SER A 37 4.69 -1.48 0.57
C SER A 37 4.14 -0.12 1.04
N ALA A 38 2.89 -0.09 1.51
CA ALA A 38 2.27 1.11 2.07
C ALA A 38 3.01 1.61 3.31
N GLU A 39 3.44 0.71 4.20
CA GLU A 39 4.23 1.07 5.38
C GLU A 39 5.59 1.68 4.99
N LYS A 40 6.31 1.04 4.06
CA LYS A 40 7.60 1.54 3.55
C LYS A 40 7.44 2.94 2.92
N LEU A 41 6.46 3.13 2.03
CA LEU A 41 6.16 4.44 1.43
C LEU A 41 5.86 5.50 2.48
N THR A 42 5.07 5.15 3.49
CA THR A 42 4.69 6.07 4.56
C THR A 42 5.91 6.50 5.38
N LYS A 43 6.83 5.58 5.70
CA LYS A 43 8.09 5.89 6.38
C LYS A 43 8.98 6.82 5.55
N THR A 44 9.08 6.58 4.24
CA THR A 44 9.81 7.47 3.33
C THR A 44 9.18 8.87 3.28
N ALA A 45 7.86 8.96 3.08
CA ALA A 45 7.14 10.23 3.04
C ALA A 45 7.26 11.02 4.36
N LEU A 46 7.24 10.34 5.51
CA LEU A 46 7.49 10.95 6.82
C LEU A 46 8.91 11.52 6.93
N THR A 47 9.90 10.81 6.39
CA THR A 47 11.30 11.28 6.38
C THR A 47 11.44 12.55 5.53
N LEU A 48 10.82 12.58 4.35
CA LEU A 48 10.77 13.75 3.47
C LEU A 48 10.07 14.93 4.14
N THR A 49 8.93 14.67 4.79
CA THR A 49 8.16 15.67 5.54
C THR A 49 9.02 16.29 6.64
N LYS A 50 9.72 15.46 7.45
CA LYS A 50 10.63 15.92 8.51
C LYS A 50 11.82 16.70 7.98
N HIS A 51 12.43 16.27 6.88
CA HIS A 51 13.54 16.98 6.23
C HIS A 51 13.15 18.39 5.81
N SER A 52 11.90 18.58 5.38
CA SER A 52 11.34 19.90 5.04
C SER A 52 10.82 20.70 6.25
N LYS A 53 11.07 20.25 7.50
CA LYS A 53 10.59 20.86 8.76
C LYS A 53 9.06 20.98 8.88
N ARG A 54 8.31 20.22 8.07
CA ARG A 54 6.85 20.14 8.16
C ARG A 54 6.43 19.00 9.09
N LYS A 55 5.23 19.10 9.66
CA LYS A 55 4.59 18.01 10.45
C LYS A 55 3.54 17.25 9.64
N LYS A 56 2.89 17.92 8.68
CA LYS A 56 1.84 17.36 7.84
C LYS A 56 2.45 16.67 6.63
N VAL A 57 2.15 15.39 6.45
CA VAL A 57 2.44 14.65 5.20
C VAL A 57 1.50 15.16 4.13
N THR A 58 2.06 15.48 2.96
CA THR A 58 1.33 16.03 1.82
C THR A 58 1.35 15.08 0.63
N ARG A 59 0.54 15.40 -0.39
CA ARG A 59 0.54 14.67 -1.67
C ARG A 59 1.94 14.62 -2.28
N ASP A 60 2.70 15.71 -2.21
CA ASP A 60 4.03 15.80 -2.83
C ASP A 60 5.04 14.87 -2.14
N ASP A 61 4.94 14.72 -0.81
CA ASP A 61 5.77 13.77 -0.07
C ASP A 61 5.50 12.32 -0.49
N ILE A 62 4.22 11.99 -0.72
CA ILE A 62 3.81 10.66 -1.20
C ILE A 62 4.25 10.43 -2.65
N LEU A 63 4.05 11.40 -3.54
CA LEU A 63 4.48 11.29 -4.94
C LEU A 63 6.00 11.13 -5.04
N LEU A 64 6.75 11.87 -4.22
CA LEU A 64 8.20 11.75 -4.17
C LEU A 64 8.64 10.40 -3.59
N ALA A 65 7.95 9.91 -2.55
CA ALA A 65 8.20 8.57 -2.02
C ALA A 65 7.91 7.48 -3.05
N ILE A 66 6.83 7.60 -3.84
CA ILE A 66 6.50 6.67 -4.94
C ILE A 66 7.56 6.72 -6.04
N LYS A 67 8.03 7.92 -6.42
CA LYS A 67 9.05 8.09 -7.45
C LYS A 67 10.36 7.35 -7.12
N TYR A 68 10.67 7.18 -5.84
CA TYR A 68 11.89 6.53 -5.36
C TYR A 68 11.63 5.25 -4.54
N PHE A 69 10.48 4.60 -4.75
CA PHE A 69 10.06 3.41 -4.01
C PHE A 69 10.86 2.15 -4.34
#